data_AF-A0AAD8FK35-F1
#
_entry.id   AF-A0AAD8FK35-F1
#
_cell.length_a   1.000
_cell.length_b   1.000
_cell.length_c   1.000
_cell.angle_alpha   90.00
_cell.angle_beta   90.00
_cell.angle_gamma   90.00
#
_symmetry.space_group_name_H-M   'P 1'
#
loop_
_entity.id
_entity.type
_entity.pdbx_description
1 polymer ?
#
loop_
_entity_poly.entity_id
_entity_poly.type
_entity_poly.pdbx_seq_one_letter_code
_entity_poly.pdbx_strand_id
1 'polypeptide(L)'
;MSACHIGSGRIADIYPNRNEMKTCLCSDCLSDNVKKETWIIEVLTATHVVFDDSEAKKSKCTLFYDSYEGRSTKSNGSKCRHANTFKDLSLLECIACDRELANVIMENIRSLNVLCATILERYTLDKGKNKNERNYHNNRLVVLGCHTLTVGQKKISIGRLERIIKRRKKCQKGCLLLYDTSTCVGSGGAPVYLYGQDWLLEEYVHSGRTSDKKLKVDCL
;
A
#
# COMPACT_ATOMS: atom_id res chain seq x y z
N MET A 1 14.75 -12.74 -20.03
CA MET A 1 14.74 -12.60 -18.55
C MET A 1 13.59 -11.67 -18.19
N SER A 2 12.57 -12.15 -17.48
CA SER A 2 11.47 -11.30 -17.00
C SER A 2 12.00 -10.48 -15.82
N ALA A 3 11.94 -9.15 -15.88
CA ALA A 3 12.30 -8.32 -14.74
C ALA A 3 11.35 -8.64 -13.57
N CYS A 4 11.91 -8.97 -12.41
CA CYS A 4 11.12 -9.14 -11.19
C CYS A 4 10.98 -7.76 -10.54
N HIS A 5 9.75 -7.24 -10.47
CA HIS A 5 9.47 -5.99 -9.79
C HIS A 5 9.31 -6.25 -8.29
N ILE A 6 10.02 -5.49 -7.46
CA ILE A 6 9.90 -5.54 -6.00
C ILE A 6 9.28 -4.23 -5.55
N GLY A 7 8.32 -4.33 -4.64
CA GLY A 7 7.64 -3.17 -4.10
C GLY A 7 6.98 -3.47 -2.76
N SER A 8 6.33 -2.45 -2.25
CA SER A 8 5.53 -2.45 -1.05
C SER A 8 4.05 -2.28 -1.40
N GLY A 9 3.18 -2.49 -0.41
CA GLY A 9 1.75 -2.28 -0.55
C GLY A 9 1.06 -2.20 0.81
N ARG A 10 -0.20 -1.81 0.77
CA ARG A 10 -1.08 -1.75 1.95
C ARG A 10 -2.22 -2.73 1.77
N ILE A 11 -2.54 -3.51 2.80
CA ILE A 11 -3.79 -4.26 2.82
C ILE A 11 -4.94 -3.25 2.93
N ALA A 12 -5.79 -3.23 1.91
CA ALA A 12 -6.94 -2.34 1.79
C ALA A 12 -8.16 -2.90 2.52
N ASP A 13 -8.45 -4.18 2.27
CA ASP A 13 -9.62 -4.87 2.78
C ASP A 13 -9.38 -6.38 2.87
N ILE A 14 -10.25 -7.08 3.61
CA ILE A 14 -10.33 -8.53 3.64
C ILE A 14 -11.77 -8.98 3.84
N TYR A 15 -12.19 -10.01 3.09
CA TYR A 15 -13.53 -10.55 3.22
C TYR A 15 -13.61 -12.03 2.86
N PRO A 16 -14.62 -12.77 3.36
CA PRO A 16 -14.83 -14.16 3.00
C PRO A 16 -15.02 -14.32 1.49
N ASN A 17 -14.35 -15.30 0.91
CA ASN A 17 -14.55 -15.67 -0.48
C ASN A 17 -15.87 -16.44 -0.62
N ARG A 18 -16.92 -15.72 -0.98
CA ARG A 18 -18.25 -16.32 -1.24
C ARG A 18 -18.34 -17.05 -2.58
N ASN A 19 -17.32 -16.94 -3.42
CA ASN A 19 -17.29 -17.57 -4.74
C ASN A 19 -16.38 -18.80 -4.69
N GLU A 20 -16.98 -20.00 -4.67
CA GLU A 20 -16.27 -21.27 -4.52
C GLU A 20 -15.24 -21.57 -5.63
N MET A 21 -15.16 -20.75 -6.69
CA MET A 21 -14.19 -20.95 -7.78
C MET A 21 -12.75 -20.60 -7.41
N LYS A 22 -12.52 -19.81 -6.36
CA LYS A 22 -11.16 -19.40 -5.94
C LYS A 22 -10.66 -20.28 -4.80
N THR A 23 -9.62 -21.08 -5.08
CA THR A 23 -8.98 -21.95 -4.08
C THR A 23 -7.66 -21.36 -3.59
N CYS A 24 -7.31 -21.66 -2.34
CA CYS A 24 -6.00 -21.32 -1.79
C CYS A 24 -4.94 -22.28 -2.37
N LEU A 25 -3.77 -21.75 -2.70
CA LEU A 25 -2.64 -22.51 -3.28
C LEU A 25 -1.56 -22.84 -2.23
N CYS A 26 -1.87 -22.83 -0.93
CA CYS A 26 -0.93 -23.28 0.09
C CYS A 26 -0.80 -24.81 0.05
N SER A 27 0.30 -25.34 0.60
CA SER A 27 0.58 -26.79 0.67
C SER A 27 -0.60 -27.58 1.22
N ASP A 28 -1.19 -27.07 2.31
CA ASP A 28 -2.21 -27.79 3.07
C ASP A 28 -3.53 -27.86 2.31
N CYS A 29 -3.85 -26.86 1.49
CA CYS A 29 -5.04 -26.88 0.63
C CYS A 29 -4.84 -27.66 -0.66
N LEU A 30 -3.58 -27.90 -1.06
CA LEU A 30 -3.27 -28.76 -2.20
C LEU A 30 -3.24 -30.23 -1.81
N SER A 31 -2.89 -30.56 -0.55
CA SER A 31 -2.87 -31.93 -0.03
C SER A 31 -4.22 -32.39 0.49
N ASP A 32 -4.94 -31.52 1.21
CA ASP A 32 -6.25 -31.85 1.76
C ASP A 32 -7.30 -31.61 0.68
N ASN A 33 -7.92 -32.66 0.15
CA ASN A 33 -9.12 -32.56 -0.72
C ASN A 33 -10.35 -31.95 0.01
N VAL A 34 -10.16 -31.30 1.16
CA VAL A 34 -11.19 -30.68 1.98
C VAL A 34 -11.31 -29.21 1.59
N LYS A 35 -12.52 -28.79 1.20
CA LYS A 35 -12.84 -27.38 0.98
C LYS A 35 -12.70 -26.60 2.29
N LYS A 36 -11.63 -25.81 2.43
CA LYS A 36 -11.44 -24.87 3.54
C LYS A 36 -12.12 -23.54 3.21
N GLU A 37 -12.59 -22.84 4.24
CA GLU A 37 -13.01 -21.45 4.11
C GLU A 37 -11.84 -20.63 3.57
N THR A 38 -12.10 -19.77 2.57
CA THR A 38 -11.08 -18.91 1.98
C THR A 38 -11.47 -17.45 2.10
N TRP A 39 -10.46 -16.60 2.10
CA TRP A 39 -10.56 -15.15 2.29
C TRP A 39 -9.85 -14.46 1.13
N ILE A 40 -10.45 -13.37 0.64
CA ILE A 40 -9.84 -12.48 -0.34
C ILE A 40 -9.21 -11.34 0.44
N ILE A 41 -7.90 -11.14 0.25
CA ILE A 41 -7.14 -10.03 0.78
C ILE A 41 -6.89 -9.07 -0.38
N GLU A 42 -7.36 -7.83 -0.25
CA GLU A 42 -7.11 -6.79 -1.24
C GLU A 42 -5.90 -5.96 -0.83
N VAL A 43 -4.92 -5.83 -1.73
CA VAL A 43 -3.65 -5.13 -1.51
C VAL A 43 -3.51 -4.02 -2.53
N LEU A 44 -3.34 -2.80 -2.05
CA LEU A 44 -3.00 -1.65 -2.86
C LEU A 44 -1.50 -1.56 -3.02
N THR A 45 -1.06 -1.41 -4.26
CA THR A 45 0.34 -1.20 -4.62
C THR A 45 0.39 -0.30 -5.85
N ALA A 46 1.56 -0.16 -6.47
CA ALA A 46 1.71 0.63 -7.69
C ALA A 46 1.56 -0.21 -8.96
N THR A 47 1.10 0.41 -10.06
CA THR A 47 0.95 -0.30 -11.35
C THR A 47 2.28 -0.74 -11.94
N HIS A 48 3.39 -0.09 -11.58
CA HIS A 48 4.72 -0.54 -11.96
C HIS A 48 5.25 -1.71 -11.12
N VAL A 49 4.54 -2.10 -10.04
CA VAL A 49 4.85 -3.29 -9.23
C VAL A 49 4.02 -4.47 -9.70
N VAL A 50 2.71 -4.27 -9.86
CA VAL A 50 1.79 -5.24 -10.47
C VAL A 50 0.85 -4.52 -11.42
N PHE A 51 0.96 -4.81 -12.70
CA PHE A 51 0.24 -4.15 -13.77
C PHE A 51 -1.06 -4.86 -14.17
N ASP A 52 -1.03 -6.19 -14.26
CA ASP A 52 -2.14 -6.99 -14.80
C ASP A 52 -2.30 -8.36 -14.12
N ASP A 53 -3.26 -9.15 -14.61
CA ASP A 53 -3.56 -10.50 -14.09
C ASP A 53 -2.41 -11.49 -14.29
N SER A 54 -1.56 -11.30 -15.32
CA SER A 54 -0.41 -12.18 -15.59
C SER A 54 0.68 -11.97 -14.55
N GLU A 55 0.95 -10.71 -14.21
CA GLU A 55 1.86 -10.34 -13.13
C GLU A 55 1.29 -10.70 -11.76
N ALA A 56 0.00 -10.44 -11.51
CA ALA A 56 -0.66 -10.77 -10.25
C ALA A 56 -0.54 -12.27 -9.91
N LYS A 57 -0.81 -13.17 -10.87
CA LYS A 57 -0.71 -14.63 -10.67
C LYS A 57 0.70 -15.13 -10.39
N LYS A 58 1.73 -14.37 -10.79
CA LYS A 58 3.14 -14.68 -10.54
C LYS A 58 3.68 -13.98 -9.29
N SER A 59 2.90 -13.08 -8.71
CA SER A 59 3.31 -12.27 -7.56
C SER A 59 3.24 -13.07 -6.28
N LYS A 60 4.24 -12.84 -5.41
CA LYS A 60 4.28 -13.38 -4.05
C LYS A 60 4.23 -12.21 -3.07
N CYS A 61 3.28 -12.24 -2.17
CA CYS A 61 3.12 -11.24 -1.13
C CYS A 61 3.66 -11.80 0.20
N THR A 62 4.45 -11.00 0.89
CA THR A 62 4.90 -11.30 2.25
C THR A 62 4.21 -10.33 3.20
N LEU A 63 3.23 -10.84 3.93
CA LEU A 63 2.43 -10.09 4.90
C LEU A 63 3.15 -10.05 6.25
N PHE A 64 2.95 -8.99 7.02
CA PHE A 64 3.54 -8.80 8.36
C PHE A 64 5.08 -8.91 8.40
N TYR A 65 5.75 -8.66 7.29
CA TYR A 65 7.21 -8.62 7.27
C TYR A 65 7.71 -7.38 8.00
N ASP A 66 8.28 -7.55 9.19
CA ASP A 66 8.90 -6.46 9.95
C ASP A 66 10.43 -6.59 10.00
N SER A 67 10.96 -7.82 9.97
CA SER A 67 12.39 -8.12 9.93
C SER A 67 12.64 -9.48 9.27
N TYR A 68 13.89 -9.79 8.94
CA TYR A 68 14.28 -11.09 8.37
C TYR A 68 13.97 -12.26 9.30
N GLU A 69 14.17 -12.07 10.61
CA GLU A 69 13.87 -13.06 11.65
C GLU A 69 12.39 -13.01 12.12
N GLY A 70 11.63 -12.02 11.63
CA GLY A 70 10.26 -11.78 12.03
C GLY A 70 9.30 -12.82 11.48
N ARG A 71 8.21 -13.05 12.21
CA ARG A 71 7.09 -13.86 11.70
C ARG A 71 6.45 -13.13 10.52
N SER A 72 6.43 -13.78 9.37
CA SER A 72 5.76 -13.28 8.19
C SER A 72 4.93 -14.37 7.52
N THR A 73 3.84 -13.98 6.87
CA THR A 73 2.94 -14.90 6.20
C THR A 73 3.04 -14.70 4.69
N LYS A 74 3.31 -15.78 3.96
CA LYS A 74 3.36 -15.74 2.50
C LYS A 74 1.98 -15.98 1.92
N SER A 75 1.60 -15.18 0.94
CA SER A 75 0.39 -15.37 0.16
C SER A 75 0.69 -15.16 -1.32
N ASN A 76 -0.02 -15.86 -2.20
CA ASN A 76 0.14 -15.71 -3.64
C ASN A 76 -0.89 -14.72 -4.18
N GLY A 77 -0.45 -13.87 -5.09
CA GLY A 77 -1.36 -13.05 -5.88
C GLY A 77 -2.25 -13.93 -6.76
N SER A 78 -3.50 -13.51 -6.93
CA SER A 78 -4.53 -14.23 -7.69
C SER A 78 -4.98 -13.43 -8.91
N LYS A 79 -5.24 -12.14 -8.73
CA LYS A 79 -5.85 -11.30 -9.76
C LYS A 79 -5.53 -9.83 -9.53
N CYS A 80 -5.37 -9.06 -10.61
CA CYS A 80 -5.35 -7.61 -10.58
C CYS A 80 -6.79 -7.09 -10.79
N ARG A 81 -7.48 -6.70 -9.71
CA ARG A 81 -8.86 -6.19 -9.77
C ARG A 81 -8.97 -4.88 -10.52
N HIS A 82 -7.98 -4.01 -10.34
CA HIS A 82 -7.98 -2.67 -10.90
C HIS A 82 -6.55 -2.20 -11.10
N ALA A 83 -6.26 -1.58 -12.24
CA ALA A 83 -5.00 -0.90 -12.50
C ALA A 83 -5.28 0.49 -13.07
N ASN A 84 -4.68 1.50 -12.46
CA ASN A 84 -4.79 2.89 -12.87
C ASN A 84 -3.39 3.48 -13.10
N THR A 85 -2.93 3.38 -14.34
CA THR A 85 -1.61 3.88 -14.76
C THR A 85 -1.46 5.40 -14.62
N PHE A 86 -2.57 6.13 -14.58
CA PHE A 86 -2.55 7.58 -14.42
C PHE A 86 -2.23 8.01 -12.99
N LYS A 87 -2.71 7.25 -12.00
CA LYS A 87 -2.38 7.39 -10.57
C LYS A 87 -1.23 6.50 -10.11
N ASP A 88 -0.76 5.61 -11.00
CA ASP A 88 0.17 4.53 -10.68
C ASP A 88 -0.32 3.67 -9.50
N LEU A 89 -1.61 3.33 -9.48
CA LEU A 89 -2.27 2.57 -8.42
C LEU A 89 -2.82 1.24 -8.95
N SER A 90 -2.53 0.15 -8.26
CA SER A 90 -3.00 -1.19 -8.58
C SER A 90 -3.65 -1.84 -7.37
N LEU A 91 -4.72 -2.59 -7.59
CA LEU A 91 -5.43 -3.37 -6.57
C LEU A 91 -5.24 -4.85 -6.87
N LEU A 92 -4.36 -5.48 -6.10
CA LEU A 92 -4.03 -6.90 -6.17
C LEU A 92 -4.93 -7.69 -5.21
N GLU A 93 -5.48 -8.81 -5.66
CA GLU A 93 -6.11 -9.80 -4.80
C GLU A 93 -5.13 -10.91 -4.46
N CYS A 94 -5.09 -11.26 -3.19
CA CYS A 94 -4.45 -12.46 -2.68
C CYS A 94 -5.51 -13.37 -2.03
N ILE A 95 -5.23 -14.67 -2.00
CA ILE A 95 -6.12 -15.66 -1.38
C ILE A 95 -5.41 -16.25 -0.16
N ALA A 96 -6.14 -16.38 0.95
CA ALA A 96 -5.70 -17.09 2.14
C ALA A 96 -6.80 -18.05 2.62
N CYS A 97 -6.41 -19.12 3.30
CA CYS A 97 -7.31 -20.07 3.97
C CYS A 97 -7.13 -20.08 5.50
N ASP A 98 -6.34 -19.14 6.02
CA ASP A 98 -6.04 -19.02 7.44
C ASP A 98 -7.01 -18.01 8.07
N ARG A 99 -7.90 -18.52 8.93
CA ARG A 99 -8.91 -17.71 9.62
C ARG A 99 -8.30 -16.81 10.69
N GLU A 100 -7.24 -17.24 11.36
CA GLU A 100 -6.56 -16.43 12.37
C GLU A 100 -5.89 -15.23 11.71
N LEU A 101 -5.17 -15.47 10.60
CA LEU A 101 -4.62 -14.41 9.76
C LEU A 101 -5.71 -13.42 9.33
N ALA A 102 -6.88 -13.93 8.90
CA ALA A 102 -7.97 -13.08 8.46
C ALA A 102 -8.49 -12.18 9.60
N ASN A 103 -8.65 -12.72 10.80
CA ASN A 103 -9.07 -11.96 11.98
C ASN A 103 -8.06 -10.85 12.32
N VAL A 104 -6.76 -11.16 12.33
CA VAL A 104 -5.70 -10.18 12.59
C VAL A 104 -5.73 -9.05 11.56
N ILE A 105 -5.92 -9.37 10.28
CA ILE A 105 -6.03 -8.34 9.23
C ILE A 105 -7.27 -7.47 9.44
N MET A 106 -8.43 -8.06 9.74
CA MET A 106 -9.67 -7.31 10.01
C MET A 106 -9.51 -6.34 11.19
N GLU A 107 -8.92 -6.78 12.29
CA GLU A 107 -8.67 -5.95 13.48
C GLU A 107 -7.70 -4.79 13.18
N ASN A 108 -6.65 -5.06 12.41
CA ASN A 108 -5.70 -4.03 11.99
C ASN A 108 -6.33 -2.99 11.06
N ILE A 109 -7.20 -3.41 10.12
CA ILE A 109 -7.93 -2.49 9.24
C ILE A 109 -8.87 -1.61 10.07
N ARG A 110 -9.63 -2.19 11.02
CA ARG A 110 -10.50 -1.43 11.92
C ARG A 110 -9.71 -0.40 12.72
N SER A 111 -8.60 -0.81 13.31
CA SER A 111 -7.70 0.07 14.07
C SER A 111 -7.17 1.21 13.21
N LEU A 112 -6.72 0.91 11.99
CA LEU A 112 -6.26 1.91 11.04
C LEU A 112 -7.37 2.90 10.68
N ASN A 113 -8.58 2.42 10.39
CA ASN A 113 -9.72 3.28 10.03
C ASN A 113 -10.09 4.26 11.16
N VAL A 114 -10.06 3.80 12.42
CA VAL A 114 -10.26 4.67 13.59
C VAL A 114 -9.18 5.76 13.66
N LEU A 115 -7.90 5.38 13.53
CA LEU A 115 -6.79 6.34 13.54
C LEU A 115 -6.89 7.36 12.40
N CYS A 116 -7.24 6.89 11.19
CA CYS A 116 -7.46 7.73 10.02
C CYS A 116 -8.58 8.76 10.26
N ALA A 117 -9.71 8.31 10.80
CA ALA A 117 -10.84 9.18 11.13
C ALA A 117 -10.45 10.23 12.19
N THR A 118 -9.74 9.83 13.24
CA THR A 118 -9.25 10.75 14.28
C THR A 118 -8.29 11.79 13.72
N ILE A 119 -7.38 11.41 12.82
CA ILE A 119 -6.45 12.36 12.18
C ILE A 119 -7.22 13.36 11.31
N LEU A 120 -8.22 12.90 10.55
CA LEU A 120 -9.04 13.75 9.70
C LEU A 120 -9.89 14.74 10.52
N GLU A 121 -10.49 14.27 11.62
CA GLU A 121 -11.25 15.11 12.55
C GLU A 121 -10.37 16.22 13.13
N ARG A 122 -9.20 15.85 13.70
CA ARG A 122 -8.25 16.82 14.26
C ARG A 122 -7.77 17.83 13.24
N TYR A 123 -7.50 17.39 12.02
CA TYR A 123 -7.14 18.29 10.93
C TYR A 123 -8.28 19.25 10.56
N THR A 124 -9.52 18.78 10.53
CA THR A 124 -10.69 19.60 10.21
C THR A 124 -10.93 20.67 11.27
N LEU A 125 -10.80 20.30 12.55
CA LEU A 125 -10.86 21.26 13.67
C LEU A 125 -9.76 22.32 13.57
N ASP A 126 -8.52 21.93 13.25
CA ASP A 126 -7.42 22.88 13.09
C ASP A 126 -7.62 23.81 11.88
N LYS A 127 -8.15 23.29 10.78
CA LYS A 127 -8.44 24.07 9.56
C LYS A 127 -9.51 25.14 9.79
N GLY A 128 -10.43 24.90 10.72
CA GLY A 128 -11.45 25.86 11.13
C GLY A 128 -10.91 27.08 11.87
N LYS A 129 -9.68 27.01 12.42
CA LYS A 129 -9.03 28.12 13.12
C LYS A 129 -8.54 29.22 12.17
N ASN A 130 -8.30 30.39 12.75
CA ASN A 130 -7.65 31.51 12.03
C ASN A 130 -6.33 31.03 11.44
N LYS A 131 -5.93 31.58 10.27
CA LYS A 131 -4.69 31.16 9.60
C LYS A 131 -3.53 31.13 10.60
N ASN A 132 -3.29 32.22 11.33
CA ASN A 132 -2.16 32.36 12.27
C ASN A 132 -2.19 31.38 13.47
N GLU A 133 -3.31 30.68 13.70
CA GLU A 133 -3.50 29.68 14.76
C GLU A 133 -3.39 28.24 14.24
N ARG A 134 -3.17 28.05 12.93
CA ARG A 134 -3.06 26.74 12.32
C ARG A 134 -1.69 26.15 12.61
N ASN A 135 -1.70 24.90 13.00
CA ASN A 135 -0.46 24.17 13.26
C ASN A 135 0.27 23.78 11.97
N TYR A 136 -0.40 23.84 10.81
CA TYR A 136 0.10 23.31 9.55
C TYR A 136 -0.10 24.30 8.39
N HIS A 137 0.90 25.16 8.16
CA HIS A 137 0.94 26.06 7.01
C HIS A 137 1.80 25.50 5.89
N ASN A 138 1.21 25.34 4.70
CA ASN A 138 1.82 25.04 3.39
C ASN A 138 2.69 23.77 3.29
N ASN A 139 3.14 23.17 4.39
CA ASN A 139 4.02 22.00 4.46
C ASN A 139 3.31 20.89 5.26
N ARG A 140 2.52 20.07 4.56
CA ARG A 140 1.84 18.94 5.19
C ARG A 140 2.84 17.82 5.48
N LEU A 141 2.72 17.20 6.65
CA LEU A 141 3.50 16.02 7.01
C LEU A 141 3.17 14.87 6.05
N VAL A 142 4.21 14.22 5.54
CA VAL A 142 4.11 13.03 4.70
C VAL A 142 4.75 11.87 5.45
N VAL A 143 3.99 10.80 5.65
CA VAL A 143 4.45 9.54 6.26
C VAL A 143 4.41 8.45 5.21
N LEU A 144 5.51 7.72 5.06
CA LEU A 144 5.67 6.69 4.05
C LEU A 144 6.22 5.41 4.69
N GLY A 145 5.60 4.27 4.40
CA GLY A 145 6.10 2.96 4.82
C GLY A 145 7.16 2.43 3.84
N CYS A 146 8.43 2.48 4.20
CA CYS A 146 9.53 2.02 3.37
C CYS A 146 9.94 0.58 3.68
N HIS A 147 10.26 -0.19 2.65
CA HIS A 147 10.95 -1.47 2.76
C HIS A 147 12.30 -1.42 2.05
N THR A 148 13.38 -1.60 2.78
CA THR A 148 14.73 -1.65 2.19
C THR A 148 14.96 -2.99 1.49
N LEU A 149 15.46 -2.96 0.26
CA LEU A 149 15.69 -4.17 -0.57
C LEU A 149 16.67 -5.19 0.02
N THR A 150 17.58 -4.74 0.87
CA THR A 150 18.77 -5.51 1.26
C THR A 150 18.76 -5.88 2.74
N VAL A 151 17.73 -6.59 3.22
CA VAL A 151 17.72 -7.24 4.55
C VAL A 151 17.30 -6.35 5.74
N GLY A 152 16.86 -5.11 5.52
CA GLY A 152 16.44 -4.23 6.62
C GLY A 152 14.98 -4.42 7.06
N GLN A 153 14.70 -3.95 8.27
CA GLN A 153 13.35 -3.87 8.83
C GLN A 153 12.49 -2.87 8.05
N LYS A 154 11.16 -3.02 8.11
CA LYS A 154 10.27 -1.93 7.66
C LYS A 154 10.58 -0.66 8.43
N LYS A 155 10.75 0.44 7.70
CA LYS A 155 11.02 1.75 8.28
C LYS A 155 9.90 2.70 7.93
N ILE A 156 9.57 3.59 8.86
CA ILE A 156 8.69 4.71 8.58
C ILE A 156 9.58 5.90 8.22
N SER A 157 9.43 6.39 7.00
CA SER A 157 10.07 7.63 6.58
C SER A 157 9.08 8.79 6.72
N ILE A 158 9.55 9.89 7.28
CA ILE A 158 8.76 11.10 7.53
C ILE A 158 9.40 12.24 6.76
N GLY A 159 8.56 13.02 6.07
CA GLY A 159 9.00 14.20 5.32
C GLY A 159 7.87 15.21 5.18
N ARG A 160 8.01 16.09 4.20
CA ARG A 160 7.12 17.21 3.95
C ARG A 160 6.69 17.20 2.50
N LEU A 161 5.43 17.54 2.29
CA LEU A 161 4.89 17.80 0.97
C LEU A 161 5.52 19.09 0.41
N GLU A 162 6.17 18.98 -0.74
CA GLU A 162 6.71 20.13 -1.48
C GLU A 162 5.64 20.76 -2.38
N ARG A 163 4.94 19.94 -3.18
CA ARG A 163 3.88 20.40 -4.07
C ARG A 163 2.92 19.30 -4.48
N ILE A 164 1.74 19.72 -4.93
CA ILE A 164 0.73 18.86 -5.54
C ILE A 164 0.60 19.25 -7.01
N ILE A 165 0.90 18.33 -7.91
CA ILE A 165 0.68 18.52 -9.34
C ILE A 165 -0.67 17.90 -9.69
N LYS A 166 -1.68 18.75 -9.89
CA LYS A 166 -2.99 18.28 -10.39
C LYS A 166 -2.86 17.83 -11.83
N ARG A 167 -3.35 16.64 -12.14
CA ARG A 167 -3.40 16.10 -13.50
C ARG A 167 -4.85 15.90 -13.89
N ARG A 168 -5.17 16.17 -15.15
CA ARG A 168 -6.47 15.90 -15.74
C ARG A 168 -6.26 15.21 -17.09
N LYS A 169 -6.93 14.08 -17.30
CA LYS A 169 -6.93 13.37 -18.58
C LYS A 169 -8.34 12.89 -18.90
N LYS A 170 -8.97 13.47 -19.93
CA LYS A 170 -10.36 13.18 -20.32
C LYS A 170 -11.31 13.15 -19.09
N CYS A 171 -11.74 11.96 -18.68
CA CYS A 171 -12.67 11.70 -17.57
C CYS A 171 -11.98 11.38 -16.23
N GLN A 172 -10.65 11.41 -16.16
CA GLN A 172 -9.88 11.10 -14.95
C GLN A 172 -9.28 12.36 -14.35
N LYS A 173 -9.46 12.50 -13.03
CA LYS A 173 -8.79 13.50 -12.19
C LYS A 173 -7.85 12.77 -11.24
N GLY A 174 -6.70 13.35 -10.98
CA GLY A 174 -5.74 12.83 -10.01
C GLY A 174 -4.69 13.87 -9.69
N CYS A 175 -3.81 13.55 -8.77
CA CYS A 175 -2.67 14.38 -8.46
C CYS A 175 -1.41 13.54 -8.28
N LEU A 176 -0.26 14.18 -8.52
CA LEU A 176 1.04 13.67 -8.11
C LEU A 176 1.49 14.49 -6.91
N LEU A 177 1.91 13.80 -5.86
CA LEU A 177 2.53 14.41 -4.70
C LEU A 177 4.04 14.40 -4.90
N LEU A 178 4.68 15.54 -4.68
CA LEU A 178 6.13 15.63 -4.56
C LEU A 178 6.45 15.96 -3.11
N TYR A 179 7.38 15.21 -2.54
CA TYR A 179 7.77 15.27 -1.13
C TYR A 179 9.24 14.89 -0.98
N ASP A 180 9.84 15.30 0.14
CA ASP A 180 11.27 15.13 0.44
C ASP A 180 11.58 13.89 1.31
N THR A 181 10.57 13.05 1.57
CA THR A 181 10.70 11.81 2.35
C THR A 181 11.72 10.85 1.72
N SER A 182 12.62 10.28 2.52
CA SER A 182 13.57 9.27 2.05
C SER A 182 12.86 8.00 1.58
N THR A 183 13.22 7.53 0.39
CA THR A 183 12.70 6.30 -0.21
C THR A 183 13.85 5.41 -0.70
N CYS A 184 13.52 4.18 -1.07
CA CYS A 184 14.43 3.28 -1.76
C CYS A 184 13.65 2.52 -2.84
N VAL A 185 14.33 1.71 -3.65
CA VAL A 185 13.68 1.00 -4.75
C VAL A 185 12.56 0.05 -4.26
N GLY A 186 12.65 -0.49 -3.04
CA GLY A 186 11.58 -1.32 -2.44
C GLY A 186 10.36 -0.54 -1.94
N SER A 187 10.42 0.79 -1.93
CA SER A 187 9.30 1.66 -1.53
C SER A 187 8.25 1.82 -2.65
N GLY A 188 8.50 1.34 -3.87
CA GLY A 188 7.50 1.40 -4.96
C GLY A 188 6.19 0.73 -4.55
N GLY A 189 5.07 1.42 -4.65
CA GLY A 189 3.77 0.93 -4.18
C GLY A 189 3.47 1.11 -2.69
N ALA A 190 4.42 1.59 -1.89
CA ALA A 190 4.20 1.90 -0.48
C ALA A 190 3.08 2.95 -0.31
N PRO A 191 2.23 2.83 0.73
CA PRO A 191 1.24 3.84 1.02
C PRO A 191 1.90 5.16 1.43
N VAL A 192 1.35 6.26 0.92
CA VAL A 192 1.78 7.63 1.23
C VAL A 192 0.65 8.33 1.99
N TYR A 193 0.90 8.58 3.27
CA TYR A 193 -0.05 9.23 4.16
C TYR A 193 0.26 10.72 4.24
N LEU A 194 -0.64 11.55 3.71
CA LEU A 194 -0.57 12.99 3.83
C LEU A 194 -1.44 13.48 5.00
N TYR A 195 -0.85 14.10 6.01
CA TYR A 195 -1.59 14.53 7.21
C TYR A 195 -2.80 15.41 6.86
N GLY A 196 -3.99 15.03 7.33
CA GLY A 196 -5.26 15.70 7.06
C GLY A 196 -5.97 15.31 5.76
N GLN A 197 -5.51 14.25 5.09
CA GLN A 197 -6.19 13.68 3.94
C GLN A 197 -7.25 12.69 4.40
N ASP A 198 -8.35 12.63 3.67
CA ASP A 198 -9.31 11.54 3.81
C ASP A 198 -8.81 10.31 3.04
N TRP A 199 -8.16 9.40 3.77
CA TRP A 199 -7.59 8.17 3.21
C TRP A 199 -8.63 7.10 2.88
N LEU A 200 -9.88 7.27 3.34
CA LEU A 200 -10.98 6.38 2.98
C LEU A 200 -11.54 6.72 1.59
N LEU A 201 -11.33 7.95 1.13
CA LEU A 201 -11.80 8.42 -0.18
C LEU A 201 -10.69 8.48 -1.24
N GLU A 202 -9.48 8.81 -0.85
CA GLU A 202 -8.37 8.91 -1.78
C GLU A 202 -7.09 8.27 -1.24
N GLU A 203 -6.48 7.45 -2.07
CA GLU A 203 -5.27 6.70 -1.74
C GLU A 203 -4.11 7.13 -2.64
N TYR A 204 -2.93 7.22 -2.03
CA TYR A 204 -1.69 7.51 -2.72
C TYR A 204 -0.67 6.42 -2.43
N VAL A 205 0.03 6.02 -3.48
CA VAL A 205 1.17 5.11 -3.40
C VAL A 205 2.41 5.78 -3.96
N HIS A 206 3.59 5.38 -3.47
CA HIS A 206 4.85 5.87 -3.98
C HIS A 206 5.10 5.30 -5.39
N SER A 207 5.21 6.16 -6.40
CA SER A 207 5.33 5.74 -7.80
C SER A 207 6.76 5.43 -8.25
N GLY A 208 7.78 5.80 -7.48
CA GLY A 208 9.20 5.63 -7.85
C GLY A 208 9.62 6.24 -9.19
N ARG A 209 8.77 7.09 -9.81
CA ARG A 209 8.82 7.41 -11.24
C ARG A 209 9.38 8.78 -11.61
N THR A 210 9.85 9.55 -10.64
CA THR A 210 10.58 10.79 -10.95
C THR A 210 12.06 10.50 -10.90
N SER A 211 12.77 10.83 -11.97
CA SER A 211 14.23 10.96 -11.98
C SER A 211 14.65 11.76 -10.73
N ASP A 212 15.09 11.06 -9.70
CA ASP A 212 15.53 11.64 -8.45
C ASP A 212 16.74 12.49 -8.76
N LYS A 213 16.52 13.80 -8.96
CA LYS A 213 17.62 14.75 -9.16
C LYS A 213 18.53 14.84 -7.92
N LYS A 214 18.25 14.11 -6.83
CA LYS A 214 18.97 14.17 -5.56
C LYS A 214 19.25 12.84 -4.84
N LEU A 215 19.02 11.66 -5.42
CA LEU A 215 19.53 10.41 -4.83
C LEU A 215 20.89 10.04 -5.45
N LYS A 216 21.90 10.85 -5.13
CA LYS A 216 23.26 10.35 -4.92
C LYS A 216 23.43 10.20 -3.41
N VAL A 217 22.92 9.11 -2.87
CA VAL A 217 23.43 8.59 -1.61
C VAL A 217 23.90 7.19 -1.95
N ASP A 218 25.21 7.07 -2.13
CA ASP A 218 25.86 5.78 -2.16
C ASP A 218 25.55 5.11 -0.82
N CYS A 219 24.64 4.12 -0.84
CA CYS A 219 24.50 3.20 0.28
C CYS A 219 25.77 2.33 0.27
N LEU A 220 26.76 2.74 1.06
CA LEU A 220 27.85 1.90 1.53
C LEU A 220 27.33 0.91 2.58
#